data_AF-A0A1Q8KHN8-F1
#
_entry.id   AF-A0A1Q8KHN8-F1
#
_cell.length_a   1.000
_cell.length_b   1.000
_cell.length_c   1.000
_cell.angle_alpha   90.00
_cell.angle_beta   90.00
_cell.angle_gamma   90.00
#
_symmetry.space_group_name_H-M   'P 1'
#
loop_
_entity.id
_entity.type
_entity.pdbx_description
1 polymer ?
#
loop_
_entity_poly.entity_id
_entity_poly.type
_entity_poly.pdbx_seq_one_letter_code
_entity_poly.pdbx_strand_id
1 'polypeptide(L)'
;MTATQPWATTVEQAPVARGNAPATAGFWLGLVGLVAGFVPILGLLVTVPAAVLSHAGRARFRSGRAAGPGRSTAGTVLGWTGSAICVLMSVFMIVAAANAPVQAVQPVAAAPVAPALLTVPNVVGMDDRQAREVLAAAGFSNVVLGPSTGSIAGVAAGTVTTQLPGVAALAAPGDPIVLGEAAAPPAPPAPVVAPQSAPTTAAAPAAQAPALVAEPDTDVDRPYVPAAPQPLVSSGSGSSSGSSAYYANCSAARSAGAAPLYRGDAGYSSKLDRDGDGVACE
;
A
#
# COMPACT_ATOMS: atom_id res chain seq x y z
N MET A 1 86.34 21.49 -71.26
CA MET A 1 84.92 21.10 -71.42
C MET A 1 84.67 19.97 -70.44
N THR A 2 84.26 20.32 -69.23
CA THR A 2 84.16 19.38 -68.11
C THR A 2 82.67 19.12 -67.88
N ALA A 3 82.21 17.92 -68.26
CA ALA A 3 80.83 17.51 -68.08
C ALA A 3 80.63 17.07 -66.62
N THR A 4 79.78 17.80 -65.89
CA THR A 4 79.29 17.42 -64.57
C THR A 4 78.12 16.46 -64.73
N GLN A 5 78.26 15.23 -64.26
CA GLN A 5 77.14 14.29 -64.09
C GLN A 5 76.55 14.49 -62.69
N PRO A 6 75.23 14.72 -62.54
CA PRO A 6 74.58 14.73 -61.24
C PRO A 6 74.40 13.28 -60.75
N TRP A 7 74.94 13.00 -59.58
CA TRP A 7 74.70 11.76 -58.83
C TRP A 7 73.23 11.73 -58.39
N ALA A 8 72.50 10.71 -58.84
CA ALA A 8 71.15 10.44 -58.38
C ALA A 8 71.22 9.84 -56.97
N THR A 9 70.66 10.54 -55.99
CA THR A 9 70.33 9.95 -54.68
C THR A 9 69.16 9.00 -54.85
N THR A 10 69.42 7.70 -54.85
CA THR A 10 68.38 6.72 -54.50
C THR A 10 68.06 6.90 -53.02
N VAL A 11 67.00 7.64 -52.73
CA VAL A 11 66.37 7.65 -51.41
C VAL A 11 65.72 6.26 -51.23
N GLU A 12 66.40 5.37 -50.51
CA GLU A 12 65.81 4.15 -49.97
C GLU A 12 64.62 4.56 -49.08
N GLN A 13 63.39 4.37 -49.56
CA GLN A 13 62.21 4.62 -48.75
C GLN A 13 62.13 3.57 -47.65
N ALA A 14 62.30 4.01 -46.39
CA ALA A 14 62.06 3.16 -45.23
C ALA A 14 60.64 2.57 -45.30
N PRO A 15 60.45 1.26 -45.03
CA PRO A 15 59.15 0.63 -45.10
C PRO A 15 58.20 1.31 -44.11
N VAL A 16 57.19 2.00 -44.64
CA VAL A 16 56.12 2.59 -43.84
C VAL A 16 55.44 1.45 -43.08
N ALA A 17 55.70 1.35 -41.77
CA ALA A 17 55.04 0.40 -40.89
C ALA A 17 53.54 0.71 -40.90
N ARG A 18 52.77 0.01 -41.75
CA ARG A 18 51.31 0.09 -41.76
C ARG A 18 50.83 -0.50 -40.44
N GLY A 19 50.55 0.37 -39.48
CA GLY A 19 50.12 0.01 -38.14
C GLY A 19 48.87 -0.89 -38.18
N ASN A 20 48.84 -1.86 -37.27
CA ASN A 20 47.80 -2.90 -37.13
C ASN A 20 46.42 -2.36 -36.66
N ALA A 21 46.14 -1.08 -36.88
CA ALA A 21 44.91 -0.39 -36.51
C ALA A 21 43.61 -1.09 -36.98
N PRO A 22 43.50 -1.70 -38.18
CA PRO A 22 42.24 -2.34 -38.57
C PRO A 22 41.97 -3.65 -37.82
N ALA A 23 43.03 -4.34 -37.34
CA ALA A 23 42.87 -5.61 -36.62
C ALA A 23 42.43 -5.39 -35.17
N THR A 24 42.91 -4.33 -34.51
CA THR A 24 42.47 -3.96 -33.15
C THR A 24 41.06 -3.40 -33.17
N ALA A 25 40.70 -2.60 -34.19
CA ALA A 25 39.34 -2.08 -34.36
C ALA A 25 38.30 -3.21 -34.47
N GLY A 26 38.60 -4.27 -35.23
CA GLY A 26 37.70 -5.43 -35.35
C GLY A 26 37.51 -6.21 -34.04
N PHE A 27 38.55 -6.32 -33.21
CA PHE A 27 38.48 -6.95 -31.90
C PHE A 27 37.60 -6.14 -30.93
N TRP A 28 37.77 -4.81 -30.89
CA TRP A 28 36.97 -3.93 -30.04
C TRP A 28 35.50 -3.87 -30.50
N LEU A 29 35.23 -3.84 -31.80
CA LEU A 29 33.85 -3.95 -32.30
C LEU A 29 33.20 -5.29 -31.95
N GLY A 30 33.95 -6.39 -32.00
CA GLY A 30 33.46 -7.71 -31.60
C GLY A 30 33.11 -7.79 -30.11
N LEU A 31 33.93 -7.19 -29.25
CA LEU A 31 33.67 -7.10 -27.81
C LEU A 31 32.43 -6.24 -27.51
N VAL A 32 32.30 -5.09 -28.18
CA VAL A 32 31.11 -4.22 -28.05
C VAL A 32 29.85 -4.92 -28.56
N GLY A 33 29.94 -5.66 -29.67
CA GLY A 33 28.84 -6.48 -30.18
C GLY A 33 28.43 -7.61 -29.23
N LEU A 34 29.38 -8.21 -28.50
CA LEU A 34 29.11 -9.22 -27.49
C LEU A 34 28.36 -8.64 -26.28
N VAL A 35 28.75 -7.44 -25.83
CA VAL A 35 28.10 -6.74 -24.69
C VAL A 35 26.74 -6.16 -25.09
N ALA A 36 26.60 -5.65 -26.32
CA ALA A 36 25.35 -5.09 -26.84
C ALA A 36 24.36 -6.15 -27.37
N GLY A 37 24.78 -7.42 -27.46
CA GLY A 37 24.00 -8.54 -27.97
C GLY A 37 22.79 -8.97 -27.13
N PHE A 38 22.50 -8.25 -26.03
CA PHE A 38 21.29 -8.46 -25.24
C PHE A 38 20.01 -8.00 -25.97
N VAL A 39 20.14 -7.23 -27.05
CA VAL A 39 19.04 -6.91 -27.96
C VAL A 39 19.26 -7.67 -29.28
N PRO A 40 18.42 -8.67 -29.63
CA PRO A 40 18.67 -9.56 -30.78
C PRO A 40 18.80 -8.82 -32.12
N ILE A 41 18.10 -7.70 -32.28
CA ILE A 41 18.14 -6.87 -33.50
C ILE A 41 19.46 -6.09 -33.60
N LEU A 42 19.98 -5.55 -32.49
CA LEU A 42 21.27 -4.84 -32.47
C LEU A 42 22.44 -5.81 -32.62
N GLY A 43 22.33 -7.01 -32.07
CA GLY A 43 23.29 -8.09 -32.29
C GLY A 43 23.46 -8.40 -33.78
N LEU A 44 22.35 -8.58 -34.52
CA LEU A 44 22.39 -8.90 -35.95
C LEU A 44 22.99 -7.75 -36.80
N LEU A 45 22.68 -6.51 -36.44
CA LEU A 45 23.19 -5.30 -37.10
C LEU A 45 24.71 -5.12 -36.92
N VAL A 46 25.30 -5.67 -35.85
CA VAL A 46 26.75 -5.63 -35.61
C VAL A 46 27.44 -6.89 -36.18
N THR A 47 26.82 -8.07 -36.09
CA THR A 47 27.44 -9.32 -36.56
C THR A 47 27.53 -9.40 -38.08
N VAL A 48 26.54 -8.88 -38.82
CA VAL A 48 26.54 -8.95 -40.29
C VAL A 48 27.70 -8.13 -40.90
N PRO A 49 27.92 -6.85 -40.53
CA PRO A 49 29.10 -6.11 -40.98
C PRO A 49 30.42 -6.75 -40.53
N ALA A 50 30.50 -7.25 -39.29
CA ALA A 50 31.70 -7.92 -38.79
C ALA A 50 32.05 -9.20 -39.58
N ALA A 51 31.04 -9.97 -40.01
CA ALA A 51 31.20 -11.13 -40.86
C ALA A 51 31.67 -10.74 -42.28
N VAL A 52 31.09 -9.68 -42.86
CA VAL A 52 31.48 -9.15 -44.18
C VAL A 52 32.92 -8.64 -44.16
N LEU A 53 33.31 -7.87 -43.14
CA LEU A 53 34.69 -7.38 -42.98
C LEU A 53 35.67 -8.54 -42.74
N SER A 54 35.27 -9.58 -42.02
CA SER A 54 36.08 -10.81 -41.84
C SER A 54 36.28 -11.57 -43.15
N HIS A 55 35.25 -11.66 -43.99
CA HIS A 55 35.34 -12.30 -45.30
C HIS A 55 36.22 -11.52 -46.26
N ALA A 56 36.11 -10.19 -46.27
CA ALA A 56 36.97 -9.29 -47.04
C ALA A 56 38.44 -9.36 -46.58
N GLY A 57 38.68 -9.52 -45.28
CA GLY A 57 40.01 -9.75 -44.72
C GLY A 57 40.64 -11.06 -45.20
N ARG A 58 39.87 -12.16 -45.23
CA ARG A 58 40.30 -13.45 -45.78
C ARG A 58 40.60 -13.40 -47.27
N ALA A 59 39.81 -12.67 -48.05
CA ALA A 59 40.04 -12.48 -49.48
C ALA A 59 41.37 -11.74 -49.75
N ARG A 60 41.69 -10.73 -48.92
CA ARG A 60 42.99 -10.02 -49.00
C ARG A 60 44.17 -10.89 -48.54
N PHE A 61 43.99 -11.77 -47.57
CA PHE A 61 45.04 -12.73 -47.17
C PHE A 61 45.36 -13.72 -48.29
N ARG A 62 44.34 -14.24 -48.98
CA ARG A 62 44.52 -15.11 -50.17
C ARG A 62 45.28 -14.44 -51.32
N SER A 63 45.27 -13.11 -51.38
CA SER A 63 46.04 -12.32 -52.35
C SER A 63 47.53 -12.12 -51.98
N GLY A 64 48.03 -12.77 -50.93
CA GLY A 64 49.46 -12.82 -50.58
C GLY A 64 50.03 -11.56 -49.92
N ARG A 65 49.19 -10.68 -49.35
CA ARG A 65 49.59 -9.35 -48.85
C ARG A 65 49.78 -9.21 -47.33
N ALA A 66 49.87 -10.29 -46.54
CA ALA A 66 50.07 -10.19 -45.10
C ALA A 66 50.94 -11.31 -44.51
N ALA A 67 51.85 -10.94 -43.60
CA ALA A 67 52.81 -11.82 -42.94
C ALA A 67 52.22 -12.42 -41.64
N GLY A 68 52.22 -13.76 -41.55
CA GLY A 68 52.06 -14.52 -40.30
C GLY A 68 50.63 -14.98 -39.94
N PRO A 69 50.36 -16.30 -39.82
CA PRO A 69 49.02 -16.85 -39.56
C PRO A 69 48.55 -16.80 -38.09
N GLY A 70 49.34 -16.30 -37.14
CA GLY A 70 49.16 -16.59 -35.71
C GLY A 70 48.01 -15.92 -34.96
N ARG A 71 47.40 -14.84 -35.49
CA ARG A 71 46.30 -14.11 -34.80
C ARG A 71 44.96 -14.12 -35.53
N SER A 72 44.96 -14.44 -36.83
CA SER A 72 43.74 -14.44 -37.67
C SER A 72 42.92 -15.74 -37.52
N THR A 73 43.57 -16.87 -37.27
CA THR A 73 42.90 -18.15 -37.01
C THR A 73 42.16 -18.13 -35.69
N ALA A 74 42.79 -17.62 -34.61
CA ALA A 74 42.16 -17.45 -33.30
C ALA A 74 40.93 -16.53 -33.38
N GLY A 75 41.02 -15.41 -34.10
CA GLY A 75 39.88 -14.51 -34.32
C GLY A 75 38.75 -15.15 -35.14
N THR A 76 39.07 -16.03 -36.09
CA THR A 76 38.04 -16.73 -36.85
C THR A 76 37.36 -17.80 -36.00
N VAL A 77 38.11 -18.57 -35.22
CA VAL A 77 37.53 -19.59 -34.32
C VAL A 77 36.65 -18.92 -33.27
N LEU A 78 37.11 -17.83 -32.64
CA LEU A 78 36.33 -17.09 -31.65
C LEU A 78 35.07 -16.43 -32.27
N GLY A 79 35.17 -15.96 -33.51
CA GLY A 79 34.02 -15.42 -34.24
C GLY A 79 32.97 -16.49 -34.56
N TRP A 80 33.40 -17.67 -35.00
CA TRP A 80 32.49 -18.79 -35.27
C TRP A 80 31.86 -19.34 -33.99
N THR A 81 32.61 -19.45 -32.88
CA THR A 81 32.04 -19.89 -31.60
C THR A 81 31.05 -18.86 -31.04
N GLY A 82 31.38 -17.56 -31.09
CA GLY A 82 30.45 -16.49 -30.69
C GLY A 82 29.17 -16.49 -31.53
N SER A 83 29.28 -16.67 -32.84
CA SER A 83 28.11 -16.77 -33.72
C SER A 83 27.26 -18.01 -33.42
N ALA A 84 27.88 -19.16 -33.16
CA ALA A 84 27.16 -20.39 -32.83
C ALA A 84 26.39 -20.26 -31.49
N ILE A 85 27.01 -19.66 -30.48
CA ILE A 85 26.37 -19.38 -29.18
C ILE A 85 25.19 -18.42 -29.36
N CYS A 86 25.36 -17.39 -30.18
CA CYS A 86 24.31 -16.40 -30.43
C CYS A 86 23.09 -17.01 -31.15
N VAL A 87 23.34 -17.87 -32.15
CA VAL A 87 22.28 -18.62 -32.84
C VAL A 87 21.59 -19.59 -31.87
N LEU A 88 22.34 -20.34 -31.06
CA LEU A 88 21.77 -21.26 -30.07
C LEU A 88 20.89 -20.54 -29.03
N MET A 89 21.34 -19.41 -28.49
CA MET A 89 20.55 -18.60 -27.56
C MET A 89 19.31 -18.00 -28.21
N SER A 90 19.40 -17.59 -29.48
CA SER A 90 18.25 -17.09 -30.24
C SER A 90 17.21 -18.18 -30.48
N VAL A 91 17.65 -19.38 -30.90
CA VAL A 91 16.76 -20.53 -31.08
C VAL A 91 16.15 -20.94 -29.74
N PHE A 92 16.93 -20.97 -28.66
CA PHE A 92 16.42 -21.27 -27.33
C PHE A 92 15.35 -20.25 -26.90
N MET A 93 15.55 -18.96 -27.12
CA MET A 93 14.55 -17.93 -26.82
C MET A 93 13.28 -18.06 -27.67
N ILE A 94 13.41 -18.36 -28.97
CA ILE A 94 12.25 -18.59 -29.85
C ILE A 94 11.47 -19.83 -29.40
N VAL A 95 12.17 -20.93 -29.09
CA VAL A 95 11.57 -22.18 -28.60
C VAL A 95 10.96 -21.97 -27.21
N ALA A 96 11.62 -21.23 -26.32
CA ALA A 96 11.09 -20.89 -25.00
C ALA A 96 9.87 -19.99 -25.08
N ALA A 97 9.82 -19.06 -26.05
CA ALA A 97 8.63 -18.23 -26.30
C ALA A 97 7.49 -19.05 -26.91
N ALA A 98 7.79 -20.00 -27.81
CA ALA A 98 6.78 -20.89 -28.40
C ALA A 98 6.22 -21.90 -27.38
N ASN A 99 7.01 -22.30 -26.40
CA ASN A 99 6.62 -23.21 -25.31
C ASN A 99 6.32 -22.47 -24.01
N ALA A 100 6.28 -21.13 -24.02
CA ALA A 100 5.90 -20.37 -22.86
C ALA A 100 4.48 -20.78 -22.48
N PRO A 101 4.22 -21.21 -21.24
CA PRO A 101 2.87 -21.52 -20.82
C PRO A 101 2.05 -20.25 -21.05
N VAL A 102 1.04 -20.35 -21.92
CA VAL A 102 0.08 -19.27 -22.12
C VAL A 102 -0.48 -19.00 -20.73
N GLN A 103 -0.10 -17.86 -20.14
CA GLN A 103 -0.72 -17.44 -18.89
C GLN A 103 -2.21 -17.39 -19.19
N ALA A 104 -2.95 -18.27 -18.52
CA ALA A 104 -4.39 -18.20 -18.54
C ALA A 104 -4.72 -16.75 -18.22
N VAL A 105 -5.38 -16.08 -19.16
CA VAL A 105 -5.90 -14.74 -18.95
C VAL A 105 -6.69 -14.85 -17.67
N GLN A 106 -6.15 -14.30 -16.57
CA GLN A 106 -6.93 -14.23 -15.35
C GLN A 106 -8.20 -13.50 -15.78
N PRO A 107 -9.40 -14.04 -15.48
CA PRO A 107 -10.62 -13.32 -15.78
C PRO A 107 -10.42 -11.96 -15.14
N VAL A 108 -10.34 -10.92 -15.98
CA VAL A 108 -10.39 -9.55 -15.50
C VAL A 108 -11.67 -9.53 -14.69
N ALA A 109 -11.55 -9.48 -13.35
CA ALA A 109 -12.68 -9.29 -12.49
C ALA A 109 -13.41 -8.10 -13.11
N ALA A 110 -14.62 -8.35 -13.62
CA ALA A 110 -15.40 -7.33 -14.29
C ALA A 110 -15.30 -6.09 -13.42
N ALA A 111 -14.83 -4.98 -14.00
CA ALA A 111 -14.80 -3.71 -13.28
C ALA A 111 -16.15 -3.60 -12.55
N PRO A 112 -16.18 -3.39 -11.22
CA PRO A 112 -17.43 -3.39 -10.49
C PRO A 112 -18.34 -2.42 -11.23
N VAL A 113 -19.45 -2.96 -11.75
CA VAL A 113 -20.46 -2.17 -12.45
C VAL A 113 -20.74 -1.01 -11.51
N ALA A 114 -20.45 0.22 -11.93
CA ALA A 114 -20.61 1.38 -11.06
C ALA A 114 -22.00 1.28 -10.42
N PRO A 115 -22.11 1.32 -9.07
CA PRO A 115 -23.37 1.06 -8.42
C PRO A 115 -24.40 2.03 -8.99
N ALA A 116 -25.58 1.52 -9.39
CA ALA A 116 -26.68 2.37 -9.80
C ALA A 116 -27.02 3.26 -8.61
N LEU A 117 -26.69 4.54 -8.70
CA LEU A 117 -26.97 5.52 -7.65
C LEU A 117 -28.42 5.98 -7.80
N LEU A 118 -29.19 5.81 -6.73
CA LEU A 118 -30.57 6.29 -6.68
C LEU A 118 -30.60 7.62 -5.93
N THR A 119 -31.51 8.50 -6.34
CA THR A 119 -31.76 9.76 -5.64
C THR A 119 -32.49 9.46 -4.34
N VAL A 120 -31.90 9.87 -3.22
CA VAL A 120 -32.50 9.72 -1.90
C VAL A 120 -33.69 10.69 -1.76
N PRO A 121 -34.91 10.20 -1.52
CA PRO A 121 -36.09 11.05 -1.32
C PRO A 121 -36.01 11.80 0.02
N ASN A 122 -36.65 12.98 0.09
CA ASN A 122 -36.73 13.76 1.33
C ASN A 122 -37.81 13.19 2.26
N VAL A 123 -37.41 12.71 3.43
CA VAL A 123 -38.32 12.20 4.48
C VAL A 123 -38.28 13.06 5.77
N VAL A 124 -37.59 14.20 5.74
CA VAL A 124 -37.56 15.14 6.88
C VAL A 124 -38.97 15.71 7.11
N GLY A 125 -39.45 15.61 8.34
CA GLY A 125 -40.79 16.02 8.76
C GLY A 125 -41.85 14.91 8.72
N MET A 126 -41.49 13.69 8.26
CA MET A 126 -42.37 12.53 8.33
C MET A 126 -42.19 11.75 9.64
N ASP A 127 -43.19 10.95 10.01
CA ASP A 127 -43.04 9.94 11.06
C ASP A 127 -42.11 8.81 10.59
N ASP A 128 -41.34 8.18 11.49
CA ASP A 128 -40.35 7.15 11.12
C ASP A 128 -40.90 5.98 10.31
N ARG A 129 -42.12 5.50 10.60
CA ARG A 129 -42.76 4.45 9.79
C ARG A 129 -42.99 4.91 8.35
N GLN A 130 -43.53 6.12 8.19
CA GLN A 130 -43.81 6.68 6.88
C GLN A 130 -42.50 6.95 6.11
N ALA A 131 -41.47 7.45 6.80
CA ALA A 131 -40.15 7.67 6.24
C ALA A 131 -39.52 6.36 5.71
N ARG A 132 -39.62 5.26 6.47
CA ARG A 132 -39.12 3.93 6.06
C ARG A 132 -39.86 3.37 4.85
N GLU A 133 -41.18 3.54 4.79
CA GLU A 133 -41.98 3.10 3.62
C GLU A 133 -41.58 3.85 2.35
N VAL A 134 -41.38 5.17 2.45
CA VAL A 134 -40.94 6.01 1.32
C VAL A 134 -39.52 5.63 0.85
N LEU A 135 -38.59 5.39 1.78
CA LEU A 135 -37.24 4.95 1.46
C LEU A 135 -37.23 3.54 0.84
N ALA A 136 -38.05 2.62 1.36
CA ALA A 136 -38.20 1.27 0.81
C ALA A 136 -38.79 1.29 -0.61
N ALA A 137 -39.79 2.14 -0.87
CA ALA A 137 -40.36 2.33 -2.20
C ALA A 137 -39.35 2.91 -3.19
N ALA A 138 -38.41 3.75 -2.71
CA ALA A 138 -37.29 4.26 -3.48
C ALA A 138 -36.12 3.27 -3.62
N GLY A 139 -36.23 2.05 -3.09
CA GLY A 139 -35.24 0.99 -3.23
C GLY A 139 -34.14 0.96 -2.16
N PHE A 140 -34.23 1.78 -1.11
CA PHE A 140 -33.31 1.75 0.01
C PHE A 140 -33.77 0.75 1.07
N SER A 141 -32.96 -0.28 1.32
CA SER A 141 -33.30 -1.33 2.30
C SER A 141 -32.61 -1.17 3.65
N ASN A 142 -31.64 -0.26 3.76
CA ASN A 142 -30.81 -0.08 4.95
C ASN A 142 -31.07 1.28 5.59
N VAL A 143 -31.99 1.34 6.55
CA VAL A 143 -32.37 2.57 7.27
C VAL A 143 -32.02 2.44 8.75
N VAL A 144 -31.06 3.24 9.20
CA VAL A 144 -30.50 3.20 10.56
C VAL A 144 -30.99 4.42 11.35
N LEU A 145 -31.35 4.22 12.61
CA LEU A 145 -31.64 5.32 13.53
C LEU A 145 -30.34 5.91 14.06
N GLY A 146 -30.12 7.19 13.78
CA GLY A 146 -29.02 7.98 14.30
C GLY A 146 -29.31 8.51 15.71
N PRO A 147 -28.37 9.28 16.29
CA PRO A 147 -28.60 9.92 17.58
C PRO A 147 -29.82 10.84 17.52
N SER A 148 -30.64 10.81 18.56
CA SER A 148 -31.82 11.68 18.69
C SER A 148 -31.40 13.14 18.63
N THR A 149 -32.17 13.98 17.93
CA THR A 149 -31.84 15.42 17.75
C THR A 149 -32.28 16.27 18.96
N GLY A 150 -32.68 15.62 20.05
CA GLY A 150 -33.28 16.27 21.23
C GLY A 150 -34.75 16.66 21.02
N SER A 151 -35.36 17.23 22.05
CA SER A 151 -36.74 17.71 21.98
C SER A 151 -36.78 19.05 21.23
N ILE A 152 -37.53 19.10 20.13
CA ILE A 152 -37.71 20.31 19.33
C ILE A 152 -39.12 20.86 19.55
N ALA A 153 -39.24 22.12 19.93
CA ALA A 153 -40.54 22.74 20.18
C ALA A 153 -41.41 22.74 18.92
N GLY A 154 -42.64 22.22 19.02
CA GLY A 154 -43.59 22.14 17.90
C GLY A 154 -43.39 20.94 16.97
N VAL A 155 -42.45 20.04 17.25
CA VAL A 155 -42.25 18.79 16.50
C VAL A 155 -42.68 17.61 17.37
N ALA A 156 -43.45 16.69 16.81
CA ALA A 156 -43.89 15.50 17.53
C ALA A 156 -42.70 14.55 17.77
N ALA A 157 -42.74 13.82 18.89
CA ALA A 157 -41.74 12.80 19.17
C ALA A 157 -41.78 11.71 18.09
N GLY A 158 -40.63 11.27 17.60
CA GLY A 158 -40.54 10.27 16.52
C GLY A 158 -40.71 10.83 15.10
N THR A 159 -40.82 12.16 14.95
CA THR A 159 -40.72 12.79 13.64
C THR A 159 -39.24 12.89 13.24
N VAL A 160 -38.93 12.54 12.00
CA VAL A 160 -37.59 12.63 11.41
C VAL A 160 -37.20 14.10 11.24
N THR A 161 -36.15 14.53 11.93
CA THR A 161 -35.64 15.91 11.91
C THR A 161 -34.34 16.05 11.15
N THR A 162 -33.58 14.96 11.00
CA THR A 162 -32.35 14.93 10.22
C THR A 162 -32.27 13.66 9.38
N GLN A 163 -31.64 13.78 8.21
CA GLN A 163 -31.48 12.69 7.27
C GLN A 163 -30.09 12.79 6.62
N LEU A 164 -29.31 11.72 6.73
CA LEU A 164 -28.01 11.55 6.08
C LEU A 164 -28.01 10.27 5.23
N PRO A 165 -27.52 10.28 3.98
CA PRO A 165 -27.13 11.44 3.17
C PRO A 165 -28.28 12.44 2.98
N GLY A 166 -27.94 13.71 2.74
CA GLY A 166 -28.91 14.79 2.64
C GLY A 166 -29.93 14.60 1.50
N VAL A 167 -30.97 15.43 1.51
CA VAL A 167 -32.04 15.38 0.49
C VAL A 167 -31.46 15.42 -0.93
N ALA A 168 -31.97 14.56 -1.81
CA ALA A 168 -31.53 14.41 -3.20
C ALA A 168 -30.06 13.99 -3.39
N ALA A 169 -29.36 13.55 -2.33
CA ALA A 169 -28.06 12.90 -2.47
C ALA A 169 -28.18 11.61 -3.29
N LEU A 170 -27.09 11.24 -3.93
CA LEU A 170 -26.96 9.99 -4.67
C LEU A 170 -26.37 8.93 -3.75
N ALA A 171 -27.10 7.85 -3.52
CA ALA A 171 -26.66 6.73 -2.67
C ALA A 171 -26.98 5.39 -3.34
N ALA A 172 -26.19 4.36 -3.06
CA ALA A 172 -26.50 3.02 -3.52
C ALA A 172 -27.68 2.43 -2.70
N PRO A 173 -28.47 1.51 -3.27
CA PRO A 173 -29.60 0.86 -2.57
C PRO A 173 -29.26 0.22 -1.22
N GLY A 174 -28.00 -0.23 -1.06
CA GLY A 174 -27.50 -0.87 0.16
C GLY A 174 -26.82 0.07 1.16
N ASP A 175 -26.60 1.34 0.81
CA ASP A 175 -25.96 2.31 1.70
C ASP A 175 -26.89 2.65 2.87
N PRO A 176 -26.34 2.81 4.09
CA PRO A 176 -27.16 3.15 5.25
C PRO A 176 -27.68 4.59 5.15
N ILE A 177 -29.01 4.74 5.21
CA ILE A 177 -29.67 6.03 5.38
C ILE A 177 -29.91 6.23 6.88
N VAL A 178 -29.27 7.24 7.46
CA VAL A 178 -29.34 7.56 8.89
C VAL A 178 -30.42 8.62 9.12
N LEU A 179 -31.42 8.28 9.93
CA LEU A 179 -32.50 9.19 10.35
C LEU A 179 -32.31 9.60 11.80
N GLY A 180 -32.30 10.90 12.08
CA GLY A 180 -32.39 11.42 13.44
C GLY A 180 -33.80 11.90 13.73
N GLU A 181 -34.36 11.49 14.86
CA GLU A 181 -35.73 11.83 15.27
C GLU A 181 -35.75 12.87 16.39
N ALA A 182 -36.86 13.59 16.49
CA ALA A 182 -37.17 14.42 17.66
C ALA A 182 -37.44 13.53 18.88
N ALA A 183 -36.73 13.83 19.98
CA ALA A 183 -36.99 13.18 21.26
C ALA A 183 -38.30 13.69 21.87
N ALA A 184 -38.97 12.84 22.63
CA ALA A 184 -40.12 13.27 23.41
C ALA A 184 -39.75 14.43 24.35
N PRO A 185 -40.61 15.45 24.49
CA PRO A 185 -40.42 16.47 25.52
C PRO A 185 -40.28 15.78 26.87
N PRO A 186 -39.39 16.29 27.76
CA PRO A 186 -39.30 15.75 29.11
C PRO A 186 -40.69 15.82 29.76
N ALA A 187 -41.18 14.67 30.24
CA ALA A 187 -42.46 14.62 30.92
C ALA A 187 -42.45 15.63 32.08
N PRO A 188 -43.50 16.46 32.25
CA PRO A 188 -43.60 17.31 33.42
C PRO A 188 -43.50 16.44 34.67
N PRO A 189 -42.81 16.90 35.73
CA PRO A 189 -42.71 16.14 36.97
C PRO A 189 -44.13 15.81 37.42
N ALA A 190 -44.40 14.53 37.69
CA ALA A 190 -45.69 14.09 38.18
C ALA A 190 -46.10 14.96 39.38
N PRO A 191 -47.36 15.43 39.48
CA PRO A 191 -47.80 16.21 40.62
C PRO A 191 -47.55 15.39 41.89
N VAL A 192 -46.71 15.91 42.77
CA VAL A 192 -46.43 15.31 44.08
C VAL A 192 -47.74 15.32 44.84
N VAL A 193 -48.39 14.16 44.95
CA VAL A 193 -49.55 13.99 45.83
C VAL A 193 -49.04 14.19 47.26
N ALA A 194 -49.46 15.27 47.91
CA ALA A 194 -49.17 15.52 49.31
C ALA A 194 -49.72 14.35 50.15
N PRO A 195 -48.90 13.66 50.97
CA PRO A 195 -49.38 12.56 51.79
C PRO A 195 -50.40 13.08 52.81
N GLN A 196 -51.64 12.57 52.71
CA GLN A 196 -52.66 12.74 53.74
C GLN A 196 -52.23 12.02 55.02
N SER A 197 -52.39 12.69 56.15
CA SER A 197 -52.01 12.26 57.49
C SER A 197 -52.70 10.94 57.88
N ALA A 198 -51.94 9.84 57.96
CA ALA A 198 -52.41 8.59 58.56
C ALA A 198 -52.35 8.66 60.11
N PRO A 199 -53.28 8.03 60.84
CA PRO A 199 -53.35 8.13 62.29
C PRO A 199 -52.27 7.33 62.99
N THR A 200 -51.77 7.91 64.08
CA THR A 200 -50.84 7.34 65.05
C THR A 200 -51.35 5.99 65.61
N THR A 201 -50.51 4.96 65.54
CA THR A 201 -50.61 3.76 66.38
C THR A 201 -49.20 3.35 66.81
N ALA A 202 -49.11 2.86 68.04
CA ALA A 202 -47.96 2.92 68.94
C ALA A 202 -46.85 1.86 68.70
N ALA A 203 -45.63 2.24 69.08
CA ALA A 203 -44.52 1.52 69.77
C ALA A 203 -44.49 -0.03 69.72
N ALA A 204 -43.38 -0.79 69.62
CA ALA A 204 -41.91 -0.67 69.64
C ALA A 204 -41.35 -2.12 69.28
N PRO A 205 -40.05 -2.51 69.35
CA PRO A 205 -38.79 -1.79 69.60
C PRO A 205 -37.67 -2.00 68.56
N ALA A 206 -36.61 -1.21 68.72
CA ALA A 206 -35.45 -1.07 67.84
C ALA A 206 -34.39 -2.18 67.96
N ALA A 207 -33.78 -2.53 66.83
CA ALA A 207 -32.46 -3.14 66.74
C ALA A 207 -31.56 -2.25 65.86
N GLN A 208 -30.43 -1.85 66.42
CA GLN A 208 -29.55 -0.77 66.00
C GLN A 208 -28.57 -1.22 64.91
N ALA A 209 -28.31 -0.35 63.92
CA ALA A 209 -27.15 -0.41 63.04
C ALA A 209 -26.35 0.90 63.21
N PRO A 210 -25.09 0.89 63.68
CA PRO A 210 -24.34 2.11 63.93
C PRO A 210 -23.88 2.78 62.63
N ALA A 211 -24.18 4.07 62.51
CA ALA A 211 -23.55 4.99 61.58
C ALA A 211 -22.12 5.30 62.06
N LEU A 212 -21.14 5.08 61.18
CA LEU A 212 -19.77 5.55 61.39
C LEU A 212 -19.73 7.06 61.16
N VAL A 213 -19.43 7.76 62.26
CA VAL A 213 -19.15 9.19 62.36
C VAL A 213 -17.75 9.45 61.80
N ALA A 214 -17.63 10.45 60.93
CA ALA A 214 -16.36 11.02 60.53
C ALA A 214 -15.77 11.82 61.70
N GLU A 215 -14.55 11.49 62.13
CA GLU A 215 -13.72 12.35 62.99
C GLU A 215 -12.41 12.75 62.27
N PRO A 216 -11.87 13.93 62.60
CA PRO A 216 -10.83 14.62 61.83
C PRO A 216 -9.43 14.08 62.12
N ASP A 217 -8.63 14.00 61.07
CA ASP A 217 -7.21 13.64 61.07
C ASP A 217 -6.37 14.77 61.70
N THR A 218 -5.92 14.57 62.94
CA THR A 218 -4.76 15.27 63.51
C THR A 218 -3.87 14.27 64.22
N ASP A 219 -2.94 13.67 63.48
CA ASP A 219 -1.78 13.03 64.09
C ASP A 219 -0.52 13.38 63.28
N VAL A 220 0.24 14.32 63.86
CA VAL A 220 1.57 14.74 63.41
C VAL A 220 2.55 13.98 64.30
N ASP A 221 2.97 12.78 63.89
CA ASP A 221 4.30 12.22 64.19
C ASP A 221 4.45 10.81 63.59
N ARG A 222 4.77 10.72 62.30
CA ARG A 222 5.25 9.47 61.72
C ARG A 222 6.54 9.70 60.91
N PRO A 223 7.66 9.05 61.29
CA PRO A 223 8.90 9.13 60.54
C PRO A 223 8.73 8.60 59.12
N TYR A 224 9.18 9.37 58.14
CA TYR A 224 9.19 9.01 56.72
C TYR A 224 10.08 7.78 56.47
N VAL A 225 9.47 6.70 56.00
CA VAL A 225 10.16 5.53 55.43
C VAL A 225 9.83 5.49 53.94
N PRO A 226 10.80 5.56 53.02
CA PRO A 226 10.50 5.44 51.59
C PRO A 226 9.98 4.02 51.29
N ALA A 227 8.79 3.94 50.70
CA ALA A 227 8.21 2.68 50.26
C ALA A 227 8.99 2.13 49.05
N ALA A 228 9.34 0.84 49.10
CA ALA A 228 9.90 0.11 47.98
C ALA A 228 8.88 -0.04 46.83
N PRO A 229 9.32 -0.06 45.56
CA PRO A 229 8.42 -0.12 44.40
C PRO A 229 7.61 -1.42 44.40
N GLN A 230 6.28 -1.30 44.41
CA GLN A 230 5.33 -2.41 44.28
C GLN A 230 5.14 -2.77 42.80
N PRO A 231 5.06 -4.07 42.44
CA PRO A 231 4.81 -4.50 41.06
C PRO A 231 3.37 -4.17 40.64
N LEU A 232 3.21 -3.62 39.43
CA LEU A 232 1.92 -3.34 38.82
C LEU A 232 1.11 -4.63 38.63
N VAL A 233 -0.11 -4.63 39.17
CA VAL A 233 -1.10 -5.67 39.00
C VAL A 233 -1.52 -5.78 37.53
N SER A 234 -1.33 -6.97 36.96
CA SER A 234 -1.86 -7.36 35.65
C SER A 234 -3.37 -7.56 35.77
N SER A 235 -4.16 -6.70 35.13
CA SER A 235 -5.59 -6.97 34.88
C SER A 235 -5.70 -7.85 33.64
N GLY A 236 -6.46 -8.94 33.79
CA GLY A 236 -6.39 -10.13 32.97
C GLY A 236 -6.72 -9.95 31.49
N SER A 237 -5.99 -10.71 30.69
CA SER A 237 -6.28 -11.04 29.29
C SER A 237 -7.67 -11.65 29.14
N GLY A 238 -8.57 -10.89 28.52
CA GLY A 238 -9.64 -11.47 27.73
C GLY A 238 -9.05 -12.02 26.44
N SER A 239 -8.73 -13.32 26.43
CA SER A 239 -8.36 -14.05 25.22
C SER A 239 -9.55 -14.05 24.25
N SER A 240 -9.58 -13.09 23.33
CA SER A 240 -10.25 -13.25 22.05
C SER A 240 -9.20 -13.71 21.04
N SER A 241 -9.47 -14.86 20.43
CA SER A 241 -8.58 -15.55 19.52
C SER A 241 -8.15 -14.65 18.35
N GLY A 242 -6.87 -14.75 18.02
CA GLY A 242 -6.19 -14.01 16.97
C GLY A 242 -6.98 -13.90 15.66
N SER A 243 -7.35 -12.67 15.35
CA SER A 243 -7.08 -12.11 14.04
C SER A 243 -6.08 -10.98 14.27
N SER A 244 -4.95 -11.02 13.59
CA SER A 244 -3.95 -9.95 13.63
C SER A 244 -4.60 -8.66 13.12
N ALA A 245 -5.24 -7.90 14.00
CA ALA A 245 -5.75 -6.58 13.69
C ALA A 245 -4.54 -5.77 13.21
N TYR A 246 -4.57 -5.29 11.98
CA TYR A 246 -3.50 -4.47 11.41
C TYR A 246 -4.11 -3.14 11.00
N TYR A 247 -3.68 -2.07 11.68
CA TYR A 247 -4.15 -0.73 11.39
C TYR A 247 -3.13 -0.02 10.49
N ALA A 248 -3.61 0.52 9.37
CA ALA A 248 -2.76 1.27 8.45
C ALA A 248 -2.28 2.61 9.05
N ASN A 249 -3.06 3.20 9.95
CA ASN A 249 -2.76 4.46 10.63
C ASN A 249 -3.60 4.61 11.92
N CYS A 250 -3.27 5.62 12.72
CA CYS A 250 -3.97 5.89 13.98
C CYS A 250 -5.43 6.33 13.83
N SER A 251 -5.82 6.90 12.68
CA SER A 251 -7.23 7.23 12.44
C SER A 251 -8.09 5.97 12.31
N ALA A 252 -7.55 4.92 11.67
CA ALA A 252 -8.22 3.62 11.56
C ALA A 252 -8.29 2.89 12.91
N ALA A 253 -7.27 3.02 13.76
CA ALA A 253 -7.28 2.45 15.11
C ALA A 253 -8.31 3.14 16.02
N ARG A 254 -8.42 4.48 15.95
CA ARG A 254 -9.42 5.26 16.71
C ARG A 254 -10.84 5.01 16.21
N SER A 255 -11.07 4.94 14.90
CA SER A 255 -12.39 4.66 14.35
C SER A 255 -12.87 3.24 14.67
N ALA A 256 -11.94 2.30 14.84
CA ALA A 256 -12.21 0.94 15.32
C ALA A 256 -12.38 0.87 16.85
N GLY A 257 -12.22 1.98 17.59
CA GLY A 257 -12.30 2.01 19.05
C GLY A 257 -11.15 1.26 19.75
N ALA A 258 -10.05 1.01 19.05
CA ALA A 258 -8.91 0.24 19.54
C ALA A 258 -7.78 1.10 20.11
N ALA A 259 -7.86 2.43 20.00
CA ALA A 259 -6.88 3.35 20.54
C ALA A 259 -7.28 3.83 21.97
N PRO A 260 -6.31 4.08 22.87
CA PRO A 260 -4.86 3.95 22.69
C PRO A 260 -4.39 2.48 22.64
N LEU A 261 -3.43 2.18 21.76
CA LEU A 261 -2.86 0.84 21.59
C LEU A 261 -1.55 0.71 22.37
N TYR A 262 -1.41 -0.31 23.21
CA TYR A 262 -0.20 -0.53 24.00
C TYR A 262 0.72 -1.57 23.37
N ARG A 263 2.01 -1.49 23.66
CA ARG A 263 2.98 -2.50 23.23
C ARG A 263 2.56 -3.90 23.71
N GLY A 264 2.25 -4.77 22.76
CA GLY A 264 1.77 -6.14 23.02
C GLY A 264 0.31 -6.35 22.65
N ASP A 265 -0.45 -5.28 22.44
CA ASP A 265 -1.83 -5.36 21.96
C ASP A 265 -1.92 -5.80 20.49
N ALA A 266 -3.02 -6.47 20.16
CA ALA A 266 -3.33 -6.85 18.79
C ALA A 266 -3.50 -5.59 17.93
N GLY A 267 -2.53 -5.36 17.04
CA GLY A 267 -2.49 -4.20 16.14
C GLY A 267 -1.59 -3.05 16.56
N TYR A 268 -0.89 -3.19 17.68
CA TYR A 268 0.25 -2.32 17.95
C TYR A 268 1.36 -2.54 16.92
N SER A 269 1.88 -1.45 16.38
CA SER A 269 3.11 -1.47 15.59
C SER A 269 3.93 -0.22 15.88
N SER A 270 5.26 -0.34 15.88
CA SER A 270 6.18 0.79 16.07
C SER A 270 6.09 1.88 15.00
N LYS A 271 5.29 1.66 13.95
CA LYS A 271 4.97 2.67 12.93
C LYS A 271 3.80 3.58 13.32
N LEU A 272 2.97 3.12 14.26
CA LEU A 272 1.82 3.87 14.80
C LEU A 272 2.21 4.68 16.05
N ASP A 273 3.21 4.20 16.77
CA ASP A 273 3.86 4.84 17.92
C ASP A 273 4.92 5.84 17.42
N ARG A 274 4.59 7.14 17.41
CA ARG A 274 5.40 8.17 16.74
C ARG A 274 6.63 8.56 17.56
N ASP A 275 6.52 8.53 18.88
CA ASP A 275 7.56 8.92 19.83
C ASP A 275 8.28 7.71 20.47
N GLY A 276 7.75 6.50 20.30
CA GLY A 276 8.38 5.24 20.66
C GLY A 276 8.23 4.87 22.14
N ASP A 277 7.29 5.49 22.85
CA ASP A 277 7.13 5.35 24.30
C ASP A 277 6.39 4.06 24.70
N GLY A 278 5.85 3.33 23.71
CA GLY A 278 5.10 2.09 23.91
C GLY A 278 3.58 2.27 23.92
N VAL A 279 3.09 3.49 23.70
CA VAL A 279 1.69 3.83 23.46
C VAL A 279 1.57 4.33 22.02
N ALA A 280 0.62 3.79 21.28
CA ALA A 280 0.33 4.23 19.92
C ALA A 280 -1.03 4.91 19.87
N CYS A 281 -1.09 5.98 19.08
CA CYS A 281 -2.31 6.68 18.72
C CYS A 281 -2.99 7.46 19.85
N GLU A 282 -2.19 8.08 20.72
CA GLU A 282 -2.60 9.15 21.63
C GLU A 282 -3.32 10.34 20.94
#